data_AF-A0A2K0UDC7-F1
#
_entry.id   AF-A0A2K0UDC7-F1
#
_cell.length_a   1.000
_cell.length_b   1.000
_cell.length_c   1.000
_cell.angle_alpha   90.00
_cell.angle_beta   90.00
_cell.angle_gamma   90.00
#
_symmetry.space_group_name_H-M   'P 1'
#
loop_
_entity.id
_entity.type
_entity.pdbx_description
1 polymer ?
#
loop_
_entity_poly.entity_id
_entity_poly.type
_entity_poly.pdbx_seq_one_letter_code
_entity_poly.pdbx_strand_id
1 'polypeptide(L)'
;MFKWYKNSAIAYAFLEDYPSPRIEKSALNTTSVGFRHSRWFTRGWTLQELIAPQRLEFYNKSWEKIAEKTAIAKELSVVTGVDAFVLNGSGPLQQVSVGRRLSWAANRETTREEDLAYSLFGLFDVYMPLIYGEGERVFLRLQEHILQQSDDHTIFAWRAATPPTDADMTYGLFAKSPRDFHNFAHGVWRRGLPGYKTHSRFDRLVRVWGSNVPQDPITMSNKGIHITSLVKDL
;
A
#
# COMPACT_ATOMS: atom_id res chain seq x y z
N MET A 1 2.30 16.70 -3.06
CA MET A 1 3.32 16.36 -2.04
C MET A 1 4.36 15.37 -2.54
N PHE A 2 3.98 14.17 -3.01
CA PHE A 2 4.91 13.14 -3.51
C PHE A 2 6.08 13.63 -4.37
N LYS A 3 5.83 14.46 -5.40
CA LYS A 3 6.88 15.01 -6.28
C LYS A 3 7.94 15.83 -5.53
N TRP A 4 7.55 16.54 -4.46
CA TRP A 4 8.47 17.32 -3.64
C TRP A 4 9.41 16.42 -2.87
N TYR A 5 8.90 15.34 -2.25
CA TYR A 5 9.74 14.34 -1.59
C TYR A 5 10.64 13.62 -2.59
N LYS A 6 10.10 13.22 -3.76
CA LYS A 6 10.87 12.56 -4.82
C LYS A 6 12.06 13.40 -5.30
N ASN A 7 11.86 14.71 -5.43
CA ASN A 7 12.87 15.64 -5.91
C ASN A 7 13.73 16.25 -4.79
N SER A 8 13.46 15.92 -3.53
CA SER A 8 14.26 16.40 -2.40
C SER A 8 15.64 15.74 -2.40
N ALA A 9 16.67 16.50 -2.01
CA ALA A 9 18.00 15.94 -1.77
C ALA A 9 18.02 15.01 -0.55
N ILE A 10 17.20 15.32 0.45
CA ILE A 10 17.03 14.54 1.67
C ILE A 10 15.65 14.81 2.27
N ALA A 11 15.04 13.76 2.82
CA ALA A 11 13.87 13.85 3.69
C ALA A 11 14.22 13.42 5.12
N TYR A 12 13.52 13.99 6.10
CA TYR A 12 13.67 13.65 7.50
C TYR A 12 12.34 13.12 8.05
N ALA A 13 12.36 11.93 8.64
CA ALA A 13 11.24 11.37 9.39
C ALA A 13 11.50 11.54 10.89
N PHE A 14 10.69 12.38 11.54
CA PHE A 14 10.77 12.62 12.97
C PHE A 14 9.77 11.73 13.72
N LEU A 15 10.28 10.84 14.57
CA LEU A 15 9.53 9.88 15.37
C LEU A 15 9.42 10.44 16.78
N GLU A 16 8.41 11.29 17.00
CA GLU A 16 8.18 12.01 18.26
C GLU A 16 7.93 11.10 19.48
N ASP A 17 7.49 9.87 19.22
CA ASP A 17 7.15 8.84 20.20
C ASP A 17 8.24 7.78 20.34
N TYR A 18 9.37 7.94 19.65
CA TYR A 18 10.54 7.09 19.81
C TYR A 18 11.52 7.72 20.82
N PRO A 19 11.84 7.02 21.94
CA PRO A 19 12.68 7.55 23.01
C PRO A 19 14.16 7.67 22.61
N SER A 20 14.92 8.43 23.40
CA SER A 20 16.37 8.58 23.20
C SER A 20 17.13 7.32 23.63
N PRO A 21 18.06 6.79 22.80
CA PRO A 21 18.96 5.71 23.17
C PRO A 21 19.85 6.02 24.38
N ARG A 22 19.98 7.29 24.78
CA ARG A 22 20.81 7.69 25.94
C ARG A 22 20.26 7.20 27.29
N ILE A 23 19.01 6.71 27.32
CA ILE A 23 18.37 6.16 28.52
C ILE A 23 18.45 4.63 28.55
N GLU A 24 18.60 3.95 27.40
CA GLU A 24 18.66 2.49 27.32
C GLU A 24 19.88 2.03 26.53
N LYS A 25 20.92 1.59 27.25
CA LYS A 25 22.05 0.83 26.68
C LYS A 25 21.52 -0.48 26.08
N SER A 26 21.07 -0.45 24.84
CA SER A 26 21.07 -1.64 24.00
C SER A 26 21.44 -1.23 22.59
N ALA A 27 22.34 -2.01 21.99
CA ALA A 27 22.69 -1.91 20.58
C ALA A 27 21.42 -1.81 19.72
N LEU A 28 21.53 -1.24 18.53
CA LEU A 28 20.54 -1.27 17.44
C LEU A 28 20.16 -2.72 17.09
N ASN A 29 19.50 -3.42 18.01
CA ASN A 29 18.77 -4.64 17.78
C ASN A 29 17.35 -4.16 17.53
N THR A 30 16.97 -4.07 16.27
CA THR A 30 15.67 -3.67 15.70
C THR A 30 14.50 -4.59 16.12
N THR A 31 14.72 -5.45 17.11
CA THR A 31 13.72 -5.99 18.04
C THR A 31 13.30 -5.00 19.13
N SER A 32 13.89 -3.80 19.18
CA SER A 32 13.52 -2.75 20.12
C SER A 32 12.02 -2.48 20.02
N VAL A 33 11.36 -2.66 21.16
CA VAL A 33 9.91 -2.66 21.33
C VAL A 33 9.29 -1.32 20.88
N GLY A 34 10.07 -0.26 20.66
CA GLY A 34 9.56 1.06 20.25
C GLY A 34 9.45 1.32 18.74
N PHE A 35 10.41 0.90 17.90
CA PHE A 35 10.53 1.46 16.53
C PHE A 35 9.30 1.12 15.68
N ARG A 36 8.87 -0.14 15.73
CA ARG A 36 7.71 -0.67 14.99
C ARG A 36 6.37 -0.10 15.49
N HIS A 37 6.36 0.48 16.68
CA HIS A 37 5.16 1.00 17.33
C HIS A 37 5.01 2.51 17.16
N SER A 38 5.96 3.19 16.51
CA SER A 38 5.83 4.61 16.25
C SER A 38 4.58 4.90 15.41
N ARG A 39 3.81 5.90 15.85
CA ARG A 39 2.66 6.46 15.13
C ARG A 39 3.02 6.93 13.73
N TRP A 40 4.30 7.25 13.47
CA TRP A 40 4.74 7.63 12.13
C TRP A 40 4.41 6.54 11.10
N PHE A 41 4.50 5.24 11.45
CA PHE A 41 4.19 4.13 10.54
C PHE A 41 2.70 3.91 10.30
N THR A 42 1.82 4.46 11.14
CA THR A 42 0.37 4.32 11.01
C THR A 42 -0.30 5.56 10.43
N ARG A 43 0.40 6.66 10.19
CA ARG A 43 -0.19 7.86 9.55
C ARG A 43 -0.29 7.67 8.03
N GLY A 44 -1.39 8.11 7.41
CA GLY A 44 -1.59 8.00 5.95
C GLY A 44 -0.48 8.66 5.12
N TRP A 45 -0.25 9.96 5.35
CA TRP A 45 0.67 10.79 4.57
C TRP A 45 2.13 10.34 4.60
N THR A 46 2.57 9.70 5.68
CA THR A 46 3.96 9.26 5.82
C THR A 46 4.31 8.11 4.88
N LEU A 47 3.33 7.52 4.17
CA LEU A 47 3.59 6.55 3.11
C LEU A 47 4.32 7.20 1.94
N GLN A 48 3.88 8.39 1.53
CA GLN A 48 4.55 9.16 0.48
C GLN A 48 5.94 9.60 0.95
N GLU A 49 6.06 10.02 2.22
CA GLU A 49 7.34 10.40 2.83
C GLU A 49 8.34 9.23 2.87
N LEU A 50 7.85 8.00 3.05
CA LEU A 50 8.68 6.79 3.05
C LEU A 50 9.18 6.42 1.65
N ILE A 51 8.27 6.41 0.68
CA ILE A 51 8.49 5.82 -0.64
C ILE A 51 9.13 6.81 -1.60
N ALA A 52 8.66 8.06 -1.63
CA ALA A 52 9.04 9.01 -2.67
C ALA A 52 10.53 9.43 -2.64
N PRO A 53 11.13 9.81 -1.50
CA PRO A 53 12.48 10.35 -1.49
C PRO A 53 13.54 9.26 -1.69
N GLN A 54 14.63 9.59 -2.38
CA GLN A 54 15.77 8.67 -2.54
C GLN A 54 16.50 8.47 -1.20
N ARG A 55 16.74 9.56 -0.47
CA ARG A 55 17.39 9.55 0.85
C ARG A 55 16.40 10.00 1.93
N LEU A 56 16.19 9.15 2.93
CA LEU A 56 15.35 9.43 4.09
C LEU A 56 16.11 9.04 5.36
N GLU A 57 16.17 9.98 6.31
CA GLU A 57 16.79 9.75 7.61
C GLU A 57 15.76 9.82 8.74
N PHE A 58 15.81 8.83 9.63
CA PHE A 58 14.93 8.74 10.79
C PHE A 58 15.58 9.39 12.00
N TYR A 59 14.82 10.21 12.72
CA TYR A 59 15.24 10.92 13.91
C TYR A 59 14.27 10.67 15.05
N ASN A 60 14.78 10.56 16.28
CA ASN A 60 13.95 10.39 17.47
C ASN A 60 13.46 11.74 18.03
N LYS A 61 12.69 11.70 19.13
CA LYS A 61 12.19 12.89 19.83
C LYS A 61 13.28 13.91 20.23
N SER A 62 14.50 13.45 20.45
CA SER A 62 15.67 14.26 20.83
C SER A 62 16.50 14.74 19.63
N TRP A 63 15.99 14.61 18.40
CA TRP A 63 16.71 14.91 17.16
C TRP A 63 18.03 14.15 17.00
N GLU A 64 18.10 12.95 17.56
CA GLU A 64 19.21 12.03 17.33
C GLU A 64 18.89 11.13 16.15
N LYS A 65 19.85 10.98 15.22
CA LYS A 65 19.71 10.11 14.06
C LYS A 65 19.60 8.65 14.52
N ILE A 66 18.52 7.99 14.12
CA ILE A 66 18.26 6.57 14.38
C ILE A 66 18.92 5.73 13.29
N ALA A 67 18.56 5.97 12.03
CA ALA A 67 19.03 5.22 10.87
C ALA A 67 18.69 5.94 9.55
N GLU A 68 19.34 5.53 8.47
CA GLU A 68 18.92 5.86 7.10
C GLU A 68 18.02 4.76 6.54
N LYS A 69 17.00 5.10 5.74
CA LYS A 69 16.01 4.17 5.16
C LYS A 69 16.65 2.93 4.52
N THR A 70 17.68 3.12 3.71
CA THR A 70 18.38 2.04 2.98
C THR A 70 19.09 1.06 3.93
N ALA A 71 19.63 1.57 5.05
CA ALA A 71 20.34 0.76 6.04
C ALA A 71 19.40 -0.18 6.82
N ILE A 72 18.11 0.17 6.93
CA ILE A 72 17.09 -0.59 7.67
C ILE A 72 15.91 -1.02 6.79
N ALA A 73 16.14 -1.17 5.48
CA ALA A 73 15.06 -1.43 4.52
C ALA A 73 14.34 -2.77 4.75
N LYS A 74 15.04 -3.80 5.24
CA LYS A 74 14.44 -5.11 5.54
C LYS A 74 13.48 -5.00 6.72
N GLU A 75 13.88 -4.27 7.75
CA GLU A 75 13.09 -4.01 8.94
C GLU A 75 11.89 -3.13 8.63
N LEU A 76 12.10 -2.07 7.86
CA LEU A 76 11.03 -1.21 7.36
C LEU A 76 10.03 -2.00 6.52
N SER A 77 10.49 -2.97 5.72
CA SER A 77 9.60 -3.83 4.94
C SER A 77 8.67 -4.65 5.84
N VAL A 78 9.18 -5.19 6.95
CA VAL A 78 8.37 -5.90 7.95
C VAL A 78 7.38 -4.95 8.66
N VAL A 79 7.80 -3.71 8.95
CA VAL A 79 6.99 -2.72 9.69
C VAL A 79 5.93 -2.04 8.83
N THR A 80 6.17 -1.89 7.52
CA THR A 80 5.32 -1.08 6.63
C THR A 80 4.60 -1.90 5.58
N GLY A 81 5.00 -3.15 5.35
CA GLY A 81 4.52 -3.98 4.24
C GLY A 81 5.06 -3.55 2.87
N VAL A 82 5.82 -2.44 2.79
CA VAL A 82 6.45 -1.96 1.56
C VAL A 82 7.62 -2.87 1.21
N ASP A 83 7.72 -3.27 -0.04
CA ASP A 83 8.77 -4.19 -0.47
C ASP A 83 10.17 -3.56 -0.33
N ALA A 84 11.14 -4.32 0.18
CA ALA A 84 12.49 -3.80 0.46
C ALA A 84 13.17 -3.20 -0.78
N PHE A 85 12.92 -3.75 -1.98
CA PHE A 85 13.46 -3.21 -3.23
C PHE A 85 12.88 -1.82 -3.56
N VAL A 86 11.64 -1.54 -3.17
CA VAL A 86 11.01 -0.22 -3.30
C VAL A 86 11.65 0.76 -2.32
N LEU A 87 11.88 0.34 -1.07
CA LEU A 87 12.53 1.15 -0.05
C LEU A 87 13.97 1.51 -0.40
N ASN A 88 14.67 0.60 -1.09
CA ASN A 88 16.02 0.81 -1.62
C ASN A 88 16.07 1.62 -2.93
N GLY A 89 14.92 2.00 -3.50
CA GLY A 89 14.88 2.73 -4.78
C GLY A 89 15.37 1.90 -5.98
N SER A 90 15.39 0.57 -5.86
CA SER A 90 16.02 -0.34 -6.83
C SER A 90 15.14 -0.66 -8.05
N GLY A 91 13.92 -0.11 -8.14
CA GLY A 91 13.02 -0.35 -9.26
C GLY A 91 11.83 0.62 -9.29
N PRO A 92 11.18 0.76 -10.46
CA PRO A 92 9.99 1.61 -10.61
C PRO A 92 8.79 1.03 -9.85
N LEU A 93 7.99 1.92 -9.25
CA LEU A 93 6.78 1.55 -8.51
C LEU A 93 5.75 0.81 -9.37
N GLN A 94 5.77 1.05 -10.68
CA GLN A 94 4.90 0.42 -11.66
C GLN A 94 5.12 -1.09 -11.80
N GLN A 95 6.26 -1.63 -11.33
CA GLN A 95 6.47 -3.08 -11.24
C GLN A 95 5.67 -3.74 -10.11
N VAL A 96 5.21 -2.95 -9.14
CA VAL A 96 4.38 -3.44 -8.05
C VAL A 96 2.91 -3.31 -8.45
N SER A 97 2.17 -4.40 -8.27
CA SER A 97 0.75 -4.43 -8.60
C SER A 97 -0.06 -3.38 -7.81
N VAL A 98 -1.14 -2.90 -8.40
CA VAL A 98 -2.05 -1.92 -7.79
C VAL A 98 -2.55 -2.41 -6.44
N GLY A 99 -3.03 -3.66 -6.36
CA GLY A 99 -3.51 -4.24 -5.11
C GLY A 99 -2.43 -4.28 -4.02
N ARG A 100 -1.18 -4.61 -4.39
CA ARG A 100 -0.05 -4.59 -3.46
C ARG A 100 0.31 -3.17 -3.01
N ARG A 101 0.31 -2.18 -3.92
CA ARG A 101 0.51 -0.77 -3.55
C ARG A 101 -0.58 -0.23 -2.63
N LEU A 102 -1.85 -0.56 -2.90
CA LEU A 102 -2.98 -0.20 -2.03
C LEU A 102 -2.85 -0.84 -0.65
N SER A 103 -2.33 -2.07 -0.58
CA SER A 103 -2.10 -2.77 0.69
C SER A 103 -1.13 -2.04 1.63
N TRP A 104 -0.21 -1.22 1.12
CA TRP A 104 0.73 -0.45 1.96
C TRP A 104 0.04 0.63 2.82
N ALA A 105 -1.22 0.94 2.51
CA ALA A 105 -2.07 1.83 3.29
C ALA A 105 -3.12 1.12 4.14
N ALA A 106 -3.17 -0.22 4.13
CA ALA A 106 -4.19 -0.99 4.83
C ALA A 106 -4.16 -0.88 6.37
N ASN A 107 -3.04 -0.48 6.97
CA ASN A 107 -2.94 -0.19 8.41
C ASN A 107 -2.64 1.29 8.70
N ARG A 108 -2.90 2.16 7.73
CA ARG A 108 -2.70 3.59 7.87
C ARG A 108 -4.02 4.29 8.13
N GLU A 109 -3.94 5.33 8.94
CA GLU A 109 -5.06 6.11 9.45
C GLU A 109 -4.82 7.59 9.17
N THR A 110 -5.92 8.30 8.97
CA THR A 110 -5.97 9.74 8.77
C THR A 110 -7.11 10.32 9.62
N THR A 111 -7.01 11.61 9.96
CA THR A 111 -8.04 12.28 10.76
C THR A 111 -9.36 12.40 10.02
N ARG A 112 -9.29 12.68 8.71
CA ARG A 112 -10.43 12.65 7.80
C ARG A 112 -10.36 11.39 6.96
N GLU A 113 -11.48 10.74 6.72
CA GLU A 113 -11.52 9.51 5.91
C GLU A 113 -11.05 9.76 4.47
N GLU A 114 -11.32 10.95 3.92
CA GLU A 114 -10.92 11.29 2.56
C GLU A 114 -9.42 11.50 2.40
N ASP A 115 -8.76 11.97 3.47
CA ASP A 115 -7.31 12.16 3.47
C ASP A 115 -6.57 10.84 3.25
N LEU A 116 -7.18 9.68 3.56
CA LEU A 116 -6.60 8.38 3.28
C LEU A 116 -6.43 8.18 1.77
N ALA A 117 -7.45 8.49 0.97
CA ALA A 117 -7.37 8.43 -0.48
C ALA A 117 -6.43 9.51 -1.05
N TYR A 118 -6.49 10.74 -0.52
CA TYR A 118 -5.62 11.84 -0.95
C TYR A 118 -4.14 11.55 -0.70
N SER A 119 -3.83 10.86 0.39
CA SER A 119 -2.48 10.39 0.70
C SER A 119 -1.95 9.34 -0.29
N LEU A 120 -2.76 8.84 -1.23
CA LEU A 120 -2.35 7.88 -2.25
C LEU A 120 -2.18 8.46 -3.64
N PHE A 121 -2.64 9.70 -3.89
CA PHE A 121 -2.62 10.29 -5.23
C PHE A 121 -1.25 10.24 -5.88
N GLY A 122 -0.21 10.65 -5.16
CA GLY A 122 1.15 10.65 -5.70
C GLY A 122 1.75 9.25 -5.88
N LEU A 123 1.26 8.23 -5.15
CA LEU A 123 1.69 6.85 -5.32
C LEU A 123 1.16 6.23 -6.62
N PHE A 124 -0.01 6.68 -7.07
CA PHE A 124 -0.68 6.23 -8.28
C PHE A 124 -0.65 7.25 -9.43
N ASP A 125 0.04 8.37 -9.26
CA ASP A 125 0.07 9.49 -10.21
C ASP A 125 -1.33 9.96 -10.65
N VAL A 126 -2.27 10.00 -9.70
CA VAL A 126 -3.66 10.43 -9.90
C VAL A 126 -3.80 11.92 -9.65
N TYR A 127 -4.52 12.60 -10.54
CA TYR A 127 -4.92 14.00 -10.41
C TYR A 127 -6.44 14.08 -10.45
N MET A 128 -7.07 14.34 -9.30
CA MET A 128 -8.53 14.51 -9.19
C MET A 128 -8.88 15.56 -8.13
N PRO A 129 -10.03 16.24 -8.22
CA PRO A 129 -10.44 17.26 -7.24
C PRO A 129 -10.59 16.69 -5.81
N LEU A 130 -10.13 17.47 -4.82
CA LEU A 130 -10.32 17.24 -3.39
C LEU A 130 -11.73 17.71 -3.00
N ILE A 131 -12.62 16.79 -2.66
CA ILE A 131 -13.99 17.07 -2.23
C ILE A 131 -14.14 16.54 -0.81
N TYR A 132 -14.12 17.43 0.19
CA TYR A 132 -14.41 17.05 1.56
C TYR A 132 -15.92 16.91 1.77
N GLY A 133 -16.34 15.86 2.49
CA GLY A 133 -17.75 15.52 2.71
C GLY A 133 -18.31 14.48 1.74
N GLU A 134 -17.50 13.94 0.82
CA GLU A 134 -17.93 12.84 -0.06
C GLU A 134 -17.79 11.46 0.60
N GLY A 135 -17.06 11.39 1.71
CA GLY A 135 -16.78 10.19 2.49
C GLY A 135 -16.14 9.07 1.68
N GLU A 136 -16.61 7.82 1.85
CA GLU A 136 -16.06 6.63 1.17
C GLU A 136 -16.00 6.74 -0.36
N ARG A 137 -16.81 7.63 -0.98
CA ARG A 137 -16.84 7.84 -2.44
C ARG A 137 -15.50 8.30 -3.01
N VAL A 138 -14.67 8.99 -2.22
CA VAL A 138 -13.33 9.43 -2.64
C VAL A 138 -12.42 8.25 -3.02
N PHE A 139 -12.51 7.14 -2.29
CA PHE A 139 -11.69 5.96 -2.54
C PHE A 139 -12.20 5.18 -3.76
N LEU A 140 -13.51 5.22 -4.01
CA LEU A 140 -14.11 4.70 -5.25
C LEU A 140 -13.60 5.50 -6.45
N ARG A 141 -13.69 6.84 -6.39
CA ARG A 141 -13.13 7.72 -7.43
C ARG A 141 -11.63 7.49 -7.65
N LEU A 142 -10.86 7.27 -6.59
CA LEU A 142 -9.44 6.92 -6.72
C LEU A 142 -9.25 5.62 -7.52
N GLN A 143 -10.02 4.58 -7.22
CA GLN A 143 -9.97 3.30 -7.96
C GLN A 143 -10.36 3.48 -9.43
N GLU A 144 -11.36 4.30 -9.73
CA GLU A 144 -11.74 4.64 -11.11
C GLU A 144 -10.60 5.34 -11.87
N HIS A 145 -9.95 6.32 -11.25
CA HIS A 145 -8.81 7.01 -11.87
C HIS A 145 -7.62 6.09 -12.05
N ILE A 146 -7.38 5.15 -11.12
CA ILE A 146 -6.35 4.11 -11.29
C ILE A 146 -6.67 3.23 -12.50
N LEU A 147 -7.92 2.79 -12.66
CA LEU A 147 -8.33 1.95 -13.80
C LEU A 147 -8.24 2.67 -15.14
N GLN A 148 -8.47 3.97 -15.19
CA GLN A 148 -8.33 4.74 -16.43
C GLN A 148 -6.89 4.74 -16.99
N GLN A 149 -5.89 4.50 -16.15
CA GLN A 149 -4.47 4.53 -16.52
C GLN A 149 -3.73 3.21 -16.29
N SER A 150 -4.41 2.15 -15.84
CA SER A 150 -3.80 0.87 -15.48
C SER A 150 -4.72 -0.30 -15.83
N ASP A 151 -4.18 -1.31 -16.51
CA ASP A 151 -4.84 -2.58 -16.81
C ASP A 151 -4.59 -3.66 -15.73
N ASP A 152 -4.11 -3.24 -14.56
CA ASP A 152 -3.83 -4.14 -13.43
C ASP A 152 -5.10 -4.55 -12.69
N HIS A 153 -5.57 -5.77 -12.96
CA HIS A 153 -6.76 -6.34 -12.35
C HIS A 153 -6.64 -6.66 -10.85
N THR A 154 -5.45 -6.55 -10.24
CA THR A 154 -5.31 -6.75 -8.79
C THR A 154 -6.10 -5.74 -7.97
N ILE A 155 -6.54 -4.63 -8.58
CA ILE A 155 -7.49 -3.68 -7.98
C ILE A 155 -8.83 -4.32 -7.58
N PHE A 156 -9.26 -5.41 -8.24
CA PHE A 156 -10.50 -6.13 -7.92
C PHE A 156 -10.29 -7.32 -6.98
N ALA A 157 -9.05 -7.66 -6.66
CA ALA A 157 -8.71 -8.85 -5.87
C ALA A 157 -8.58 -8.54 -4.36
N TRP A 158 -9.40 -7.62 -3.86
CA TRP A 158 -9.46 -7.24 -2.45
C TRP A 158 -10.33 -8.19 -1.65
N ARG A 159 -10.26 -8.10 -0.33
CA ARG A 159 -11.12 -8.83 0.62
C ARG A 159 -11.58 -7.91 1.72
N ALA A 160 -12.88 -7.92 2.01
CA ALA A 160 -13.43 -7.09 3.06
C ALA A 160 -12.71 -7.34 4.39
N ALA A 161 -12.13 -6.28 4.96
CA ALA A 161 -11.40 -6.36 6.23
C ALA A 161 -12.35 -6.57 7.42
N THR A 162 -13.62 -6.16 7.30
CA THR A 162 -14.67 -6.40 8.28
C THR A 162 -15.63 -7.47 7.76
N PRO A 163 -15.97 -8.48 8.58
CA PRO A 163 -17.01 -9.43 8.21
C PRO A 163 -18.34 -8.67 8.05
N PRO A 164 -19.18 -9.08 7.10
CA PRO A 164 -20.46 -8.46 6.93
C PRO A 164 -21.30 -8.68 8.19
N THR A 165 -21.84 -7.60 8.74
CA THR A 165 -22.74 -7.64 9.91
C THR A 165 -24.10 -8.26 9.58
N ASP A 166 -24.44 -8.32 8.30
CA ASP A 166 -25.67 -8.89 7.77
C ASP A 166 -25.31 -9.91 6.66
N ALA A 167 -25.96 -11.06 6.66
CA ALA A 167 -25.73 -12.10 5.65
C ALA A 167 -26.07 -11.60 4.23
N ASP A 168 -26.96 -10.62 4.13
CA ASP A 168 -27.40 -10.01 2.87
C ASP A 168 -26.55 -8.78 2.46
N MET A 169 -25.49 -8.45 3.21
CA MET A 169 -24.62 -7.32 2.88
C MET A 169 -23.81 -7.63 1.61
N THR A 170 -24.29 -7.11 0.47
CA THR A 170 -23.59 -7.24 -0.81
C THR A 170 -22.42 -6.26 -0.86
N TYR A 171 -21.23 -6.77 -1.17
CA TYR A 171 -20.08 -5.95 -1.54
C TYR A 171 -20.20 -5.52 -3.01
N GLY A 172 -19.85 -4.26 -3.31
CA GLY A 172 -19.73 -3.79 -4.69
C GLY A 172 -18.47 -4.34 -5.38
N LEU A 173 -18.25 -3.94 -6.64
CA LEU A 173 -17.04 -4.32 -7.38
C LEU A 173 -15.77 -3.71 -6.76
N PHE A 174 -15.87 -2.48 -6.25
CA PHE A 174 -14.76 -1.73 -5.68
C PHE A 174 -14.67 -1.88 -4.17
N ALA A 175 -13.43 -1.86 -3.67
CA ALA A 175 -13.15 -1.84 -2.25
C ALA A 175 -13.65 -0.53 -1.64
N LYS A 176 -14.03 -0.56 -0.36
CA LYS A 176 -14.45 0.64 0.38
C LYS A 176 -13.27 1.37 1.00
N SER A 177 -12.18 0.65 1.27
CA SER A 177 -10.99 1.20 1.91
C SER A 177 -9.71 0.49 1.47
N PRO A 178 -8.54 1.15 1.53
CA PRO A 178 -7.25 0.46 1.42
C PRO A 178 -7.09 -0.72 2.38
N ARG A 179 -7.81 -0.71 3.51
CA ARG A 179 -7.83 -1.82 4.48
C ARG A 179 -8.27 -3.14 3.84
N ASP A 180 -9.14 -3.08 2.83
CA ASP A 180 -9.62 -4.26 2.12
C ASP A 180 -8.54 -4.94 1.25
N PHE A 181 -7.42 -4.27 1.00
CA PHE A 181 -6.27 -4.86 0.30
C PHE A 181 -5.31 -5.60 1.23
N HIS A 182 -5.70 -5.84 2.50
CA HIS A 182 -4.86 -6.52 3.48
C HIS A 182 -4.40 -7.93 3.05
N ASN A 183 -5.15 -8.58 2.15
CA ASN A 183 -4.82 -9.90 1.61
C ASN A 183 -3.52 -9.89 0.80
N PHE A 184 -3.15 -8.74 0.23
CA PHE A 184 -1.87 -8.58 -0.46
C PHE A 184 -0.70 -8.42 0.50
N ALA A 185 -0.90 -8.10 1.79
CA ALA A 185 0.19 -7.88 2.72
C ALA A 185 0.84 -9.20 3.20
N HIS A 186 2.17 -9.20 3.34
CA HIS A 186 2.95 -10.33 3.86
C HIS A 186 3.24 -10.21 5.36
N GLY A 187 3.27 -11.34 6.06
CA GLY A 187 3.83 -11.46 7.42
C GLY A 187 3.02 -10.83 8.56
N VAL A 188 3.73 -10.46 9.63
CA VAL A 188 3.21 -10.02 10.95
C VAL A 188 2.60 -8.61 10.91
N TRP A 189 2.61 -7.94 9.75
CA TRP A 189 2.11 -6.59 9.55
C TRP A 189 0.58 -6.44 9.72
N ARG A 190 -0.16 -7.54 9.94
CA ARG A 190 -1.63 -7.56 10.02
C ARG A 190 -2.20 -7.13 11.39
N ARG A 191 -1.82 -5.96 11.91
CA ARG A 191 -2.34 -5.46 13.20
C ARG A 191 -3.84 -5.15 13.08
N GLY A 192 -4.68 -5.82 13.88
CA GLY A 192 -6.13 -5.58 13.91
C GLY A 192 -6.89 -6.03 12.64
N LEU A 193 -6.27 -6.89 11.82
CA LEU A 193 -6.87 -7.46 10.61
C LEU A 193 -7.26 -8.94 10.84
N PRO A 194 -8.27 -9.45 10.12
CA PRO A 194 -8.68 -10.84 10.27
C PRO A 194 -7.53 -11.83 10.02
N GLY A 195 -7.34 -12.77 10.94
CA GLY A 195 -6.44 -13.91 10.75
C GLY A 195 -7.02 -14.85 9.71
N TYR A 196 -6.39 -14.93 8.54
CA TYR A 196 -6.84 -15.83 7.48
C TYR A 196 -5.82 -16.95 7.27
N LYS A 197 -6.28 -18.20 7.31
CA LYS A 197 -5.49 -19.35 6.84
C LYS A 197 -5.41 -19.26 5.32
N THR A 198 -4.28 -18.81 4.79
CA THR A 198 -3.99 -18.87 3.35
C THR A 198 -4.06 -20.33 2.90
N HIS A 199 -5.20 -20.74 2.35
CA HIS A 199 -5.27 -21.97 1.58
C HIS A 199 -4.48 -21.75 0.29
N SER A 200 -3.27 -22.31 0.21
CA SER A 200 -2.28 -22.09 -0.85
C SER A 200 -2.77 -22.39 -2.28
N ARG A 201 -3.98 -22.95 -2.43
CA ARG A 201 -4.57 -23.32 -3.71
C ARG A 201 -5.09 -22.12 -4.53
N PHE A 202 -5.45 -21.01 -3.88
CA PHE A 202 -6.07 -19.84 -4.55
C PHE A 202 -5.16 -18.62 -4.72
N ASP A 203 -3.92 -18.65 -4.25
CA ASP A 203 -2.89 -17.61 -4.50
C ASP A 203 -2.55 -17.44 -6.00
N ARG A 204 -3.18 -18.21 -6.89
CA ARG A 204 -3.00 -18.15 -8.35
C ARG A 204 -4.22 -17.67 -9.13
N LEU A 205 -5.26 -17.13 -8.48
CA LEU A 205 -6.41 -16.60 -9.23
C LEU A 205 -6.06 -15.31 -10.00
N VAL A 206 -5.10 -14.52 -9.50
CA VAL A 206 -4.58 -13.36 -10.22
C VAL A 206 -3.09 -13.54 -10.40
N ARG A 207 -2.68 -14.06 -11.57
CA ARG A 207 -1.28 -13.95 -11.99
C ARG A 207 -1.03 -12.49 -12.37
N VAL A 208 -0.06 -11.87 -11.70
CA VAL A 208 0.55 -10.63 -12.19
C VAL A 208 1.23 -11.01 -13.51
N TRP A 209 0.63 -10.62 -14.63
CA TRP A 209 1.18 -10.92 -15.94
C TRP A 209 2.52 -10.18 -16.07
N GLY A 210 3.61 -10.92 -16.27
CA GLY A 210 4.85 -10.35 -16.79
C GLY A 210 4.66 -9.89 -18.23
N SER A 211 5.72 -9.46 -18.91
CA SER A 211 5.75 -8.93 -20.29
C SER A 211 5.23 -9.88 -21.40
N ASN A 212 4.63 -11.03 -21.04
CA ASN A 212 3.99 -11.95 -21.97
C ASN A 212 2.48 -11.96 -21.68
N VAL A 213 1.72 -11.28 -22.54
CA VAL A 213 0.25 -11.31 -22.56
C VAL A 213 -0.20 -12.72 -22.97
N PRO A 214 -1.16 -13.35 -22.25
CA PRO A 214 -1.70 -14.65 -22.65
C PRO A 214 -2.54 -14.52 -23.92
N GLN A 215 -2.41 -15.50 -24.82
CA GLN A 215 -3.28 -15.69 -25.98
C GLN A 215 -4.62 -16.38 -25.59
N ASP A 216 -5.07 -16.20 -24.34
CA ASP A 216 -6.18 -16.96 -23.75
C ASP A 216 -7.55 -16.34 -24.06
N PRO A 217 -8.63 -17.16 -24.12
CA PRO A 217 -9.95 -16.79 -24.65
C PRO A 217 -10.74 -15.81 -23.78
N ILE A 218 -10.24 -15.38 -22.63
CA ILE A 218 -10.90 -14.38 -21.78
C ILE A 218 -9.85 -13.39 -21.30
N THR A 219 -9.99 -12.13 -21.72
CA THR A 219 -9.18 -11.02 -21.22
C THR A 219 -10.10 -9.99 -20.56
N MET A 220 -9.82 -9.64 -19.31
CA MET A 220 -10.40 -8.43 -18.72
C MET A 220 -9.54 -7.22 -19.09
N SER A 221 -10.16 -6.06 -19.24
CA SER A 221 -9.48 -4.77 -19.34
C SER A 221 -10.35 -3.70 -18.66
N ASN A 222 -9.83 -2.48 -18.51
CA ASN A 222 -10.62 -1.34 -18.07
C ASN A 222 -11.77 -0.96 -19.03
N LYS A 223 -11.85 -1.58 -20.23
CA LYS A 223 -12.93 -1.42 -21.22
C LYS A 223 -13.98 -2.52 -21.18
N GLY A 224 -13.85 -3.50 -20.29
CA GLY A 224 -14.81 -4.60 -20.12
C GLY A 224 -14.18 -5.99 -20.17
N ILE A 225 -15.04 -7.00 -20.13
CA ILE A 225 -14.66 -8.42 -20.28
C ILE A 225 -14.70 -8.76 -21.77
N HIS A 226 -13.54 -9.09 -22.33
CA HIS A 226 -13.42 -9.57 -23.69
C HIS A 226 -13.38 -11.10 -23.68
N ILE A 227 -14.46 -11.73 -24.14
CA ILE A 227 -14.57 -13.18 -24.28
C ILE A 227 -14.37 -13.51 -25.75
N THR A 228 -13.21 -14.07 -26.09
CA THR A 228 -12.88 -14.57 -27.42
C THR A 228 -13.24 -16.05 -27.49
N SER A 229 -14.40 -16.36 -28.07
CA SER A 229 -14.76 -17.75 -28.38
C SER A 229 -14.02 -18.19 -29.64
N LEU A 230 -13.24 -19.27 -29.56
CA LEU A 230 -12.79 -19.99 -30.75
C LEU A 230 -13.98 -20.77 -31.30
N VAL A 231 -14.64 -20.22 -32.31
CA VAL A 231 -15.51 -21.01 -33.19
C VAL A 231 -14.59 -21.95 -33.95
N LYS A 232 -14.50 -23.21 -33.51
CA LYS A 232 -13.96 -24.27 -34.37
C LYS A 232 -15.03 -24.54 -35.43
N ASP A 233 -14.60 -24.50 -36.68
CA ASP A 233 -15.43 -24.62 -37.88
C ASP A 233 -16.48 -25.75 -37.77
N LEU A 234 -17.68 -25.45 -38.29
CA LEU A 234 -18.84 -26.35 -38.41
C LEU A 234 -18.59 -27.53 -39.34
#